data_AF-A0A6A4WK60-F1
#
_entry.id   AF-A0A6A4WK60-F1
#
_cell.length_a   1.000
_cell.length_b   1.000
_cell.length_c   1.000
_cell.angle_alpha   90.00
_cell.angle_beta   90.00
_cell.angle_gamma   90.00
#
_symmetry.space_group_name_H-M   'P 1'
#
loop_
_entity.id
_entity.type
_entity.pdbx_description
1 polymer ?
#
loop_
_entity_poly.entity_id
_entity_poly.type
_entity_poly.pdbx_seq_one_letter_code
_entity_poly.pdbx_strand_id
1 'polypeptide(L)'
;MEPRIRAAESRTDSNFVLGNAKVSATFPIVYCSDGFCDLTGFARAQIMQKGCACRFLYGADTAEDHRRQIELALQEKTELKLEVMFYRKNGEWPADMACSPFWCLLDIVPIKNEKREVVLFLASHKDITPTKVAQMSTLSYEDQDDDHLCDNGERGRSPCPC
;
A
#
# COMPACT_ATOMS: atom_id res chain seq x y z
N MET A 1 -2.61 -41.21 -14.58
CA MET A 1 -1.89 -40.09 -15.26
C MET A 1 -2.97 -39.08 -15.62
N GLU A 2 -3.21 -38.10 -14.74
CA GLU A 2 -4.18 -37.01 -14.97
C GLU A 2 -3.43 -35.68 -15.15
N PRO A 3 -3.83 -34.81 -16.08
CA PRO A 3 -3.05 -33.63 -16.44
C PRO A 3 -3.44 -32.36 -15.65
N ARG A 4 -2.40 -31.69 -15.13
CA ARG A 4 -2.10 -30.25 -15.06
C ARG A 4 -3.24 -29.22 -14.91
N ILE A 5 -3.32 -28.67 -13.69
CA ILE A 5 -3.34 -27.24 -13.30
C ILE A 5 -3.69 -26.23 -14.41
N ARG A 6 -4.78 -25.47 -14.18
CA ARG A 6 -4.84 -23.99 -14.30
C ARG A 6 -6.20 -23.49 -13.79
N ALA A 7 -6.37 -23.45 -12.47
CA ALA A 7 -7.30 -22.50 -11.86
C ALA A 7 -6.50 -21.24 -11.56
N ALA A 8 -6.38 -20.36 -12.57
CA ALA A 8 -6.08 -18.96 -12.32
C ALA A 8 -7.38 -18.30 -11.81
N GLU A 9 -7.83 -18.72 -10.63
CA GLU A 9 -8.84 -17.99 -9.89
C GLU A 9 -8.07 -16.93 -9.12
N SER A 10 -8.11 -15.68 -9.58
CA SER A 10 -7.70 -14.53 -8.79
C SER A 10 -8.61 -14.46 -7.57
N ARG A 11 -8.31 -15.26 -6.55
CA ARG A 11 -8.88 -15.10 -5.23
C ARG A 11 -8.38 -13.75 -4.75
N THR A 12 -9.21 -12.72 -4.85
CA THR A 12 -8.91 -11.43 -4.23
C THR A 12 -9.00 -11.65 -2.73
N ASP A 13 -7.97 -12.26 -2.15
CA ASP A 13 -7.90 -12.49 -0.72
C ASP A 13 -8.05 -11.12 -0.06
N SER A 14 -9.17 -10.93 0.64
CA SER A 14 -9.47 -9.67 1.29
C SER A 14 -8.52 -9.54 2.47
N ASN A 15 -7.66 -8.52 2.46
CA ASN A 15 -6.68 -8.29 3.53
C ASN A 15 -7.26 -7.29 4.51
N PHE A 16 -7.76 -7.74 5.65
CA PHE A 16 -8.37 -6.85 6.64
C PHE A 16 -8.18 -7.33 8.07
N VAL A 17 -8.32 -6.38 9.00
CA VAL A 17 -8.43 -6.63 10.43
C VAL A 17 -9.69 -5.97 10.99
N LEU A 18 -10.21 -6.53 12.08
CA LEU A 18 -11.25 -5.91 12.89
C LEU A 18 -10.66 -5.45 14.22
N GLY A 19 -10.77 -4.16 14.51
CA GLY A 19 -10.35 -3.57 15.79
C GLY A 19 -11.54 -3.31 16.71
N ASN A 20 -11.39 -3.56 18.01
CA ASN A 20 -12.42 -3.22 18.99
C ASN A 20 -12.41 -1.72 19.30
N ALA A 21 -13.45 -1.00 18.87
CA ALA A 21 -13.55 0.46 19.02
C ALA A 21 -13.94 0.92 20.43
N LYS A 22 -14.33 -0.01 21.32
CA LYS A 22 -14.72 0.29 22.71
C LYS A 22 -13.52 0.32 23.67
N VAL A 23 -12.36 -0.18 23.26
CA VAL A 23 -11.12 -0.19 24.07
C VAL A 23 -10.17 0.90 23.56
N SER A 24 -10.41 2.13 24.00
CA SER A 24 -9.86 3.35 23.38
C SER A 24 -8.34 3.54 23.46
N ALA A 25 -7.65 2.84 24.37
CA ALA A 25 -6.19 3.00 24.52
C ALA A 25 -5.40 2.27 23.43
N THR A 26 -5.93 1.17 22.92
CA THR A 26 -5.18 0.24 22.06
C THR A 26 -5.92 -0.16 20.79
N PHE A 27 -7.25 -0.04 20.77
CA PHE A 27 -8.12 -0.53 19.69
C PHE A 27 -7.71 -1.94 19.26
N PRO A 28 -7.71 -2.92 20.17
CA PRO A 28 -7.06 -4.20 19.95
C PRO A 28 -7.70 -4.94 18.78
N ILE A 29 -6.87 -5.61 17.99
CA ILE A 29 -7.33 -6.45 16.90
C ILE A 29 -8.04 -7.67 17.50
N VAL A 30 -9.31 -7.87 17.11
CA VAL A 30 -10.16 -9.00 17.52
C VAL A 30 -10.32 -10.04 16.40
N TYR A 31 -9.89 -9.70 15.18
CA TYR A 31 -9.85 -10.62 14.05
C TYR A 31 -8.87 -10.12 12.98
N CYS A 32 -8.20 -11.05 12.30
CA CYS A 32 -7.47 -10.77 11.06
C CYS A 32 -7.74 -11.86 10.01
N SER A 33 -7.91 -11.44 8.75
CA SER A 33 -8.09 -12.38 7.63
C SER A 33 -6.80 -13.14 7.32
N ASP A 34 -6.92 -14.29 6.65
CA ASP A 34 -5.76 -15.04 6.16
C ASP A 34 -4.95 -14.19 5.18
N GLY A 35 -5.63 -13.51 4.23
CA GLY A 35 -4.97 -12.61 3.28
C GLY A 35 -4.16 -11.51 3.95
N PHE A 36 -4.61 -10.98 5.11
CA PHE A 36 -3.81 -10.01 5.85
C PHE A 36 -2.55 -10.63 6.50
N CYS A 37 -2.63 -11.89 6.96
CA CYS A 37 -1.46 -12.61 7.45
C CYS A 37 -0.46 -12.83 6.30
N ASP A 38 -0.94 -13.28 5.14
CA ASP A 38 -0.13 -13.53 3.95
C ASP A 38 0.51 -12.24 3.41
N LEU A 39 -0.27 -11.16 3.32
CA LEU A 39 0.19 -9.85 2.85
C LEU A 39 1.33 -9.30 3.71
N THR A 40 1.25 -9.48 5.04
CA THR A 40 2.16 -8.83 5.99
C THR A 40 3.31 -9.72 6.44
N GLY A 41 3.18 -11.05 6.27
CA GLY A 41 4.15 -12.03 6.75
C GLY A 41 4.10 -12.26 8.27
N PHE A 42 3.13 -11.68 8.98
CA PHE A 42 2.98 -11.89 10.42
C PHE A 42 2.04 -13.06 10.70
N ALA A 43 2.42 -13.90 11.67
CA ALA A 43 1.54 -14.95 12.14
C ALA A 43 0.32 -14.33 12.85
N ARG A 44 -0.86 -14.93 12.65
CA ARG A 44 -2.12 -14.50 13.28
C ARG A 44 -1.99 -14.27 14.79
N ALA A 45 -1.32 -15.18 15.51
CA ALA A 45 -1.10 -15.04 16.94
C ALA A 45 -0.35 -13.74 17.33
N GLN A 46 0.59 -13.28 16.48
CA GLN A 46 1.30 -12.03 16.69
C GLN A 46 0.39 -10.83 16.41
N ILE A 47 -0.42 -10.88 15.34
CA ILE A 47 -1.34 -9.81 14.92
C ILE A 47 -2.43 -9.58 15.97
N MET A 48 -2.99 -10.66 16.52
CA MET A 48 -4.06 -10.61 17.53
C MET A 48 -3.65 -9.91 18.85
N GLN A 49 -2.35 -9.68 19.07
CA GLN A 49 -1.81 -8.95 20.22
C GLN A 49 -1.50 -7.47 19.91
N LYS A 50 -1.90 -6.97 18.73
CA LYS A 50 -1.61 -5.61 18.26
C LYS A 50 -2.88 -4.75 18.21
N GLY A 51 -2.67 -3.45 18.03
CA GLY A 51 -3.74 -2.46 17.83
C GLY A 51 -4.11 -2.28 16.36
N CYS A 52 -5.34 -1.84 16.11
CA CYS A 52 -5.94 -1.63 14.78
C CYS A 52 -5.23 -0.56 13.94
N ALA A 53 -4.42 0.31 14.56
CA ALA A 53 -3.55 1.24 13.84
C ALA A 53 -2.43 0.54 13.04
N CYS A 54 -2.23 -0.77 13.25
CA CYS A 54 -1.23 -1.58 12.57
C CYS A 54 0.20 -1.02 12.67
N ARG A 55 0.56 -0.37 13.79
CA ARG A 55 1.88 0.26 14.01
C ARG A 55 3.07 -0.67 13.79
N PHE A 56 2.86 -1.98 13.91
CA PHE A 56 3.89 -3.00 13.65
C PHE A 56 4.29 -3.11 12.17
N LEU A 57 3.54 -2.48 11.25
CA LEU A 57 3.86 -2.36 9.83
C LEU A 57 4.61 -1.05 9.51
N TYR A 58 4.80 -0.16 10.47
CA TYR A 58 5.50 1.11 10.22
C TYR A 58 7.00 0.86 10.11
N GLY A 59 7.67 1.64 9.26
CA GLY A 59 9.12 1.65 9.14
C GLY A 59 9.66 3.04 8.82
N ALA A 60 10.91 3.10 8.36
CA ALA A 60 11.65 4.35 8.18
C ALA A 60 10.95 5.35 7.26
N ASP A 61 10.35 4.86 6.16
CA ASP A 61 9.71 5.70 5.14
C ASP A 61 8.20 5.88 5.37
N THR A 62 7.65 5.36 6.48
CA THR A 62 6.26 5.62 6.85
C THR A 62 6.14 7.06 7.36
N ALA A 63 5.61 7.97 6.53
CA ALA A 63 5.47 9.39 6.84
C ALA A 63 4.76 9.66 8.18
N GLU A 64 5.31 10.56 9.00
CA GLU A 64 4.75 10.93 10.31
C GLU A 64 3.32 11.48 10.22
N ASP A 65 3.03 12.25 9.17
CA ASP A 65 1.69 12.79 8.94
C ASP A 65 0.66 11.67 8.71
N HIS A 66 1.01 10.62 7.95
CA HIS A 66 0.15 9.45 7.76
C HIS A 66 -0.09 8.69 9.06
N ARG A 67 0.95 8.53 9.90
CA ARG A 67 0.81 7.92 11.24
C ARG A 67 -0.18 8.71 12.08
N ARG A 68 -0.05 10.04 12.09
CA ARG A 68 -0.96 10.94 12.81
C ARG A 68 -2.40 10.85 12.29
N GLN A 69 -2.60 10.83 10.98
CA GLN A 69 -3.93 10.70 10.38
C GLN A 69 -4.62 9.38 10.78
N ILE A 70 -3.88 8.26 10.79
CA ILE A 70 -4.39 6.95 11.24
C ILE A 70 -4.82 7.00 12.71
N GLU A 71 -3.99 7.56 13.59
CA GLU A 71 -4.31 7.71 15.01
C GLU A 71 -5.55 8.58 15.23
N LEU A 72 -5.60 9.74 14.57
CA LEU A 72 -6.73 10.67 14.68
C LEU A 72 -8.02 10.01 14.19
N ALA A 73 -8.01 9.30 13.07
CA ALA A 73 -9.21 8.64 12.56
C ALA A 73 -9.77 7.59 13.53
N LEU A 74 -8.90 6.79 14.18
CA LEU A 74 -9.33 5.83 15.19
C LEU A 74 -9.84 6.52 16.46
N GLN A 75 -9.20 7.61 16.89
CA GLN A 75 -9.62 8.36 18.08
C GLN A 75 -10.95 9.10 17.88
N GLU A 76 -11.09 9.78 16.74
CA GLU A 76 -12.30 10.52 16.35
C GLU A 76 -13.40 9.62 15.81
N LYS A 77 -13.09 8.34 15.56
CA LYS A 77 -13.99 7.32 15.03
C LYS A 77 -14.56 7.72 13.66
N THR A 78 -13.69 8.26 12.82
CA THR A 78 -13.99 8.74 11.47
C THR A 78 -13.47 7.77 10.41
N GLU A 79 -14.01 7.89 9.19
CA GLU A 79 -13.50 7.15 8.04
C GLU A 79 -12.16 7.72 7.59
N LEU A 80 -11.27 6.86 7.12
CA LEU A 80 -9.96 7.26 6.61
C LEU A 80 -9.57 6.39 5.42
N LYS A 81 -9.12 7.04 4.34
CA LYS A 81 -8.54 6.38 3.17
C LYS A 81 -7.26 7.09 2.78
N LEU A 82 -6.13 6.38 2.80
CA LEU A 82 -4.85 6.94 2.39
C LEU A 82 -3.89 5.90 1.81
N GLU A 83 -2.93 6.36 1.02
CA GLU A 83 -1.81 5.55 0.53
C GLU A 83 -0.61 5.72 1.48
N VAL A 84 -0.16 4.63 2.08
CA VAL A 84 0.88 4.63 3.12
C VAL A 84 1.97 3.61 2.81
N MET A 85 3.22 3.98 3.10
CA MET A 85 4.35 3.06 3.02
C MET A 85 4.36 2.18 4.28
N PHE A 86 4.21 0.87 4.09
CA PHE A 86 4.27 -0.15 5.14
C PHE A 86 5.37 -1.16 4.85
N TYR A 87 5.70 -1.95 5.86
CA TYR A 87 6.78 -2.94 5.81
C TYR A 87 6.25 -4.31 6.20
N ARG A 88 6.54 -5.30 5.35
CA ARG A 88 6.28 -6.71 5.63
C ARG A 88 7.38 -7.27 6.51
N LYS A 89 7.06 -8.31 7.28
CA LYS A 89 8.06 -9.18 7.90
C LYS A 89 8.55 -10.18 6.84
N ASN A 90 9.81 -10.13 6.43
CA ASN A 90 10.35 -11.16 5.53
C ASN A 90 10.95 -12.30 6.37
N GLY A 91 10.32 -13.48 6.33
CA GLY A 91 10.90 -14.74 6.78
C GLY A 91 11.30 -14.86 8.26
N GLU A 92 11.93 -16.00 8.60
CA GLU A 92 12.39 -16.37 9.95
C GLU A 92 13.88 -16.04 10.22
N TRP A 93 14.61 -15.53 9.22
CA TRP A 93 16.00 -15.09 9.40
C TRP A 93 16.07 -13.77 10.21
N PRO A 94 17.21 -13.45 10.87
CA PRO A 94 17.31 -12.44 11.91
C PRO A 94 16.57 -11.14 11.57
N ALA A 95 15.75 -10.71 12.55
CA ALA A 95 14.70 -9.70 12.43
C ALA A 95 15.19 -8.27 12.11
N ASP A 96 16.48 -8.09 11.83
CA ASP A 96 17.15 -6.83 11.60
C ASP A 96 17.44 -6.52 10.13
N MET A 97 17.24 -7.46 9.18
CA MET A 97 17.77 -7.25 7.83
C MET A 97 16.88 -7.50 6.62
N ALA A 98 15.61 -7.88 6.79
CA ALA A 98 14.71 -8.03 5.65
C ALA A 98 13.26 -7.64 6.02
N CYS A 99 12.96 -6.35 5.96
CA CYS A 99 11.57 -5.87 5.91
C CYS A 99 11.34 -5.30 4.50
N SER A 100 10.40 -5.88 3.73
CA SER A 100 10.09 -5.38 2.39
C SER A 100 9.13 -4.19 2.50
N PRO A 101 9.50 -2.99 2.01
CA PRO A 101 8.55 -1.90 1.87
C PRO A 101 7.48 -2.27 0.82
N PHE A 102 6.26 -1.77 1.01
CA PHE A 102 5.19 -1.81 0.02
C PHE A 102 4.25 -0.63 0.22
N TRP A 103 3.73 -0.11 -0.89
CA TRP A 103 2.66 0.87 -0.86
C TRP A 103 1.33 0.19 -0.56
N CYS A 104 0.69 0.61 0.53
CA CYS A 104 -0.62 0.12 0.94
C CYS A 104 -1.66 1.22 0.78
N LEU A 105 -2.74 0.94 0.05
CA LEU A 105 -3.98 1.70 0.20
C LEU A 105 -4.69 1.17 1.46
N LEU A 106 -4.68 1.97 2.52
CA LEU A 106 -5.35 1.70 3.80
C LEU A 106 -6.73 2.35 3.80
N ASP A 107 -7.76 1.58 4.14
CA ASP A 107 -9.15 2.03 4.27
C ASP A 107 -9.71 1.62 5.64
N ILE A 108 -9.95 2.59 6.53
CA ILE A 108 -10.50 2.40 7.87
C ILE A 108 -11.94 2.88 7.90
N VAL A 109 -12.87 1.98 8.22
CA VAL A 109 -14.30 2.26 8.31
C VAL A 109 -14.82 1.92 9.71
N PRO A 110 -15.43 2.87 10.44
CA PRO A 110 -16.08 2.61 11.72
C PRO A 110 -17.40 1.85 11.51
N ILE A 111 -17.56 0.72 12.20
CA ILE A 111 -18.78 -0.08 12.19
C ILE A 111 -19.65 0.30 13.39
N LYS A 112 -20.88 0.72 13.12
CA LYS A 112 -21.87 1.12 14.13
C LYS A 112 -22.84 -0.02 14.43
N ASN A 113 -23.26 -0.10 15.69
CA ASN A 113 -24.39 -0.95 16.10
C ASN A 113 -25.74 -0.25 15.83
N GLU A 114 -26.84 -0.92 16.18
CA GLU A 114 -28.22 -0.39 16.05
C GLU A 114 -28.44 0.92 16.83
N LYS A 115 -27.66 1.16 17.89
CA LYS A 115 -27.68 2.39 18.69
C LYS A 115 -26.81 3.52 18.11
N ARG A 116 -26.30 3.35 16.88
CA ARG A 116 -25.38 4.27 16.19
C ARG A 116 -24.03 4.47 16.88
N GLU A 117 -23.66 3.59 17.81
CA GLU A 117 -22.36 3.62 18.46
C GLU A 117 -21.33 2.84 17.67
N VAL A 118 -20.14 3.40 17.47
CA VAL A 118 -19.03 2.67 16.86
C VAL A 118 -18.55 1.58 17.82
N VAL A 119 -18.63 0.32 17.37
CA VAL A 119 -18.28 -0.89 18.14
C VAL A 119 -17.03 -1.57 17.60
N LEU A 120 -16.79 -1.49 16.30
CA LEU A 120 -15.63 -2.05 15.63
C LEU A 120 -15.06 -1.07 14.61
N PHE A 121 -13.81 -1.28 14.23
CA PHE A 121 -13.21 -0.71 13.03
C PHE A 121 -12.92 -1.84 12.05
N LEU A 122 -13.25 -1.65 10.77
CA LEU A 122 -12.76 -2.47 9.67
C LEU A 122 -11.59 -1.73 9.02
N ALA A 123 -10.39 -2.31 9.08
CA ALA A 123 -9.21 -1.76 8.41
C ALA A 123 -8.79 -2.70 7.28
N SER A 124 -9.00 -2.25 6.04
CA SER A 124 -8.68 -2.99 4.81
C SER A 124 -7.35 -2.51 4.22
N HIS A 125 -6.57 -3.44 3.67
CA HIS A 125 -5.22 -3.21 3.18
C HIS A 125 -5.10 -3.72 1.75
N LYS A 126 -4.67 -2.87 0.82
CA LYS A 126 -4.43 -3.27 -0.56
C LYS A 126 -3.01 -2.89 -0.97
N ASP A 127 -2.23 -3.88 -1.40
CA ASP A 127 -0.95 -3.61 -2.03
C ASP A 127 -1.17 -2.94 -3.38
N ILE A 128 -0.71 -1.71 -3.50
CA ILE A 128 -0.75 -0.90 -4.72
C ILE A 128 0.65 -0.68 -5.31
N THR A 129 1.69 -1.31 -4.74
CA THR A 129 3.06 -1.25 -5.25
C THR A 129 3.14 -1.63 -6.73
N PRO A 130 2.49 -2.72 -7.21
CA PRO A 130 2.51 -3.06 -8.64
C PRO A 130 1.94 -1.94 -9.53
N THR A 131 0.88 -1.26 -9.07
CA THR A 131 0.26 -0.15 -9.79
C THR A 131 1.19 1.06 -9.84
N LYS A 132 1.85 1.40 -8.73
CA LYS A 132 2.80 2.53 -8.66
C LYS A 132 4.02 2.30 -9.57
N VAL A 133 4.56 1.08 -9.60
CA VAL A 133 5.67 0.72 -10.49
C VAL A 133 5.26 0.85 -11.95
N ALA A 134 4.08 0.35 -12.34
CA ALA A 134 3.59 0.48 -13.70
C ALA A 134 3.41 1.95 -14.15
N GLN A 135 2.85 2.80 -13.27
CA GLN A 135 2.69 4.23 -13.56
C GLN A 135 4.03 4.95 -13.75
N MET A 136 5.03 4.60 -12.95
CA MET A 136 6.38 5.18 -13.05
C MET A 136 7.09 4.77 -14.34
N SER A 137 6.88 3.53 -14.80
CA SER A 137 7.39 3.08 -16.09
C SER A 137 6.73 3.81 -17.27
N THR A 138 5.42 4.09 -17.21
CA THR A 138 4.72 4.80 -18.30
C THR A 138 5.16 6.25 -18.45
N LEU A 139 5.31 6.99 -17.34
CA LEU A 139 5.73 8.40 -17.36
C LEU A 139 7.14 8.58 -17.95
N SER A 140 8.03 7.59 -17.80
CA SER A 140 9.39 7.65 -18.36
C SER A 140 9.48 7.52 -19.89
N TYR A 141 8.40 7.14 -20.58
CA TYR A 141 8.36 7.04 -22.05
C TYR A 141 7.86 8.32 -22.72
N GLU A 142 7.10 9.17 -22.03
CA GLU A 142 6.52 10.39 -22.61
C GLU A 142 7.48 11.60 -22.59
N ASP A 143 8.60 11.51 -21.85
CA ASP A 143 9.64 12.56 -21.78
C ASP A 143 10.70 12.47 -22.91
N GLN A 144 10.59 11.54 -23.88
CA GLN A 144 11.61 11.34 -24.94
C GLN A 144 11.22 11.85 -26.34
N ASP A 145 10.03 12.42 -26.54
CA ASP A 145 9.52 12.81 -27.87
C ASP A 145 9.51 14.34 -28.15
N ASP A 146 10.40 15.13 -27.53
CA ASP A 146 10.46 16.59 -27.75
C ASP A 146 11.88 17.16 -28.02
N ASP A 147 12.77 16.37 -28.63
CA ASP A 147 14.10 16.85 -29.08
C ASP A 147 14.42 16.42 -30.52
N HIS A 148 13.60 16.86 -31.49
CA HIS A 148 14.01 16.90 -32.90
C HIS A 148 13.51 18.15 -33.63
N LEU A 149 14.09 19.29 -33.26
CA LEU A 149 14.22 20.46 -34.13
C LEU A 149 15.65 21.02 -33.99
N CYS A 150 16.60 20.38 -34.65
CA CYS A 150 17.91 20.98 -34.94
C CYS A 150 18.16 21.00 -36.45
N ASP A 151 17.94 22.20 -36.99
CA ASP A 151 18.77 22.93 -37.95
C ASP A 151 19.90 22.16 -38.64
N ASN A 152 19.90 22.18 -39.98
CA ASN A 152 21.06 21.87 -40.80
C ASN A 152 21.29 23.03 -41.78
N GLY A 153 21.98 24.08 -41.31
CA GLY A 153 22.71 24.99 -42.17
C GLY A 153 23.97 24.32 -42.74
N GLU A 154 24.26 24.54 -44.03
CA GLU A 154 25.44 25.33 -44.47
C GLU A 154 25.90 25.07 -45.94
N ARG A 155 26.30 26.20 -46.58
CA ARG A 155 27.36 26.40 -47.61
C ARG A 155 27.04 26.24 -49.11
N GLY A 156 26.65 27.37 -49.71
CA GLY A 156 27.52 28.22 -50.56
C GLY A 156 28.11 27.66 -51.87
N ARG A 157 27.86 28.37 -52.98
CA ARG A 157 28.81 28.61 -54.09
C ARG A 157 28.24 29.65 -55.07
N SER A 158 28.84 30.84 -55.09
CA SER A 158 28.70 31.78 -56.21
C SER A 158 29.46 31.25 -57.42
N PRO A 159 29.00 31.57 -58.63
CA PRO A 159 29.93 31.97 -59.67
C PRO A 159 29.43 33.23 -60.41
N CYS A 160 30.31 34.23 -60.53
CA CYS A 160 30.31 35.17 -61.67
C CYS A 160 31.25 34.60 -62.76
N PRO A 161 31.30 35.12 -64.01
CA PRO A 161 30.35 35.97 -64.74
C PRO A 161 30.02 35.44 -66.17
N CYS A 162 29.02 36.05 -66.81
CA CYS A 162 29.02 36.60 -68.19
C CYS A 162 28.02 37.75 -68.20
#